data_AF-A0A851QW25-F1
#
_entry.id   AF-A0A851QW25-F1
#
_cell.length_a   1.000
_cell.length_b   1.000
_cell.length_c   1.000
_cell.angle_alpha   90.00
_cell.angle_beta   90.00
_cell.angle_gamma   90.00
#
_symmetry.space_group_name_H-M   'P 1'
#
loop_
_entity.id
_entity.type
_entity.pdbx_description
1 polymer ?
#
loop_
_entity_poly.entity_id
_entity_poly.type
_entity_poly.pdbx_seq_one_letter_code
_entity_poly.pdbx_strand_id
1 'polypeptide(L)'
;MHHHLPFLQHKNPLFLLQSPPDAKHPLFIKVVDSVRGSPASNVPVKLYKESADGSWELLSSKQTNDKGGLPELATKEQFVAGLYKLELDTAAYWKSLGLNPFHHHADVVFTANDAGNRHYKIVVVLSPFSYSTTAVVSEPVE
;
A
#
# COMPACT_ATOMS: atom_id res chain seq x y z
N MET A 1 -14.61 17.62 -42.13
CA MET A 1 -15.02 16.74 -41.01
C MET A 1 -13.79 16.50 -40.14
N HIS A 2 -13.63 17.27 -39.06
CA HIS A 2 -12.52 17.08 -38.12
C HIS A 2 -12.96 16.10 -37.03
N HIS A 3 -12.39 14.90 -37.03
CA HIS A 3 -12.54 13.96 -35.93
C HIS A 3 -11.61 14.38 -34.78
N HIS A 4 -12.20 14.93 -33.73
CA HIS A 4 -11.56 15.00 -32.42
C HIS A 4 -11.57 13.61 -31.79
N LEU A 5 -10.40 12.97 -31.74
CA LEU A 5 -10.16 11.84 -30.84
C LEU A 5 -10.09 12.37 -29.40
N PRO A 6 -10.79 11.77 -28.43
CA PRO A 6 -10.70 12.20 -27.05
C PRO A 6 -9.32 11.84 -26.48
N PHE A 7 -8.65 12.82 -25.90
CA PHE A 7 -7.42 12.66 -25.13
C PHE A 7 -7.69 11.69 -23.97
N LEU A 8 -7.16 10.47 -24.02
CA LEU A 8 -7.05 9.63 -22.83
C LEU A 8 -6.08 10.32 -21.87
N GLN A 9 -6.60 10.92 -20.80
CA GLN A 9 -5.78 11.38 -19.69
C GLN A 9 -5.04 10.18 -19.09
N HIS A 10 -3.79 10.00 -19.50
CA HIS A 10 -2.87 9.09 -18.83
C HIS A 10 -2.58 9.71 -17.46
N LYS A 11 -3.23 9.19 -16.41
CA LYS A 11 -2.94 9.58 -15.03
C LYS A 11 -1.51 9.15 -14.72
N ASN A 12 -0.60 10.12 -14.71
CA ASN A 12 0.80 9.93 -14.39
C ASN A 12 0.91 9.27 -12.99
N PRO A 13 1.58 8.11 -12.83
CA PRO A 13 1.68 7.42 -11.53
C PRO A 13 2.32 8.29 -10.44
N LEU A 14 3.14 9.28 -10.82
CA LEU A 14 3.70 10.29 -9.92
C LEU A 14 2.63 11.10 -9.14
N PHE A 15 1.42 11.24 -9.67
CA PHE A 15 0.36 11.99 -8.98
C PHE A 15 -0.06 11.35 -7.65
N LEU A 16 0.11 10.03 -7.52
CA LEU A 16 -0.20 9.30 -6.29
C LEU A 16 0.78 9.60 -5.15
N LEU A 17 2.00 10.03 -5.49
CA LEU A 17 3.05 10.39 -4.54
C LEU A 17 2.90 11.84 -4.01
N GLN A 18 2.10 12.68 -4.69
CA GLN A 18 2.01 14.11 -4.37
C GLN A 18 1.04 14.46 -3.24
N SER A 19 0.14 13.54 -2.84
CA SER A 19 -0.76 13.83 -1.72
C SER A 19 -0.05 13.52 -0.40
N PRO A 20 -0.04 14.47 0.56
CA PRO A 20 0.60 14.27 1.87
C PRO A 20 -0.02 13.06 2.60
N PRO A 21 0.73 12.45 3.53
CA PRO A 21 0.19 11.42 4.41
C PRO A 21 -1.08 11.92 5.10
N ASP A 22 -2.07 11.04 5.25
CA ASP A 22 -3.34 11.37 5.91
C ASP A 22 -3.07 11.65 7.40
N ALA A 23 -3.25 12.89 7.84
CA ALA A 23 -3.04 13.28 9.25
C ALA A 23 -3.95 12.54 10.24
N LYS A 24 -5.01 11.90 9.74
CA LYS A 24 -5.93 11.11 10.57
C LYS A 24 -5.40 9.71 10.84
N HIS A 25 -4.62 9.14 9.93
CA HIS A 25 -4.23 7.73 9.98
C HIS A 25 -2.70 7.57 9.93
N PRO A 26 -2.07 6.96 10.96
CA PRO A 26 -0.61 6.88 11.05
C PRO A 26 0.02 6.04 9.93
N LEU A 27 -0.75 5.11 9.35
CA LEU A 27 -0.32 4.29 8.23
C LEU A 27 -1.45 4.16 7.20
N PHE A 28 -1.18 4.60 5.97
CA PHE A 28 -2.05 4.47 4.81
C PHE A 28 -1.36 3.67 3.71
N ILE A 29 -2.11 2.78 3.04
CA ILE A 29 -1.64 2.07 1.85
C ILE A 29 -2.46 2.46 0.63
N LYS A 30 -1.78 2.64 -0.50
CA LYS A 30 -2.34 2.74 -1.84
C LYS A 30 -1.83 1.59 -2.70
N VAL A 31 -2.71 0.87 -3.37
CA VAL A 31 -2.36 -0.19 -4.32
C VAL A 31 -2.92 0.13 -5.70
N VAL A 32 -2.10 -0.04 -6.72
CA VAL A 32 -2.39 0.29 -8.11
C VAL A 32 -2.11 -0.92 -8.97
N ASP A 33 -3.02 -1.20 -9.90
CA ASP A 33 -2.86 -2.18 -10.97
C ASP A 33 -2.31 -1.47 -12.21
N SER A 34 -1.07 -1.77 -12.59
CA SER A 34 -0.45 -1.17 -13.78
C SER A 34 -0.93 -1.79 -15.09
N VAL A 35 -1.49 -3.01 -15.07
CA VAL A 35 -2.01 -3.68 -16.27
C VAL A 35 -3.32 -3.03 -16.71
N ARG A 36 -4.20 -2.74 -15.74
CA ARG A 36 -5.51 -2.13 -15.99
C ARG A 36 -5.51 -0.60 -15.89
N GLY A 37 -4.41 -0.02 -15.40
CA GLY A 37 -4.29 1.43 -15.21
C GLY A 37 -5.26 1.98 -14.16
N SER A 38 -5.59 1.17 -13.14
CA SER A 38 -6.64 1.46 -12.17
C SER A 38 -6.22 1.11 -10.75
N PRO A 39 -6.94 1.56 -9.70
CA PRO A 39 -6.68 1.10 -8.34
C PRO A 39 -6.92 -0.41 -8.22
N ALA A 40 -6.05 -1.09 -7.46
CA ALA A 40 -6.23 -2.50 -7.16
C ALA A 40 -7.14 -2.66 -5.94
N SER A 41 -8.42 -2.93 -6.19
CA SER A 41 -9.43 -3.19 -5.14
C SER A 41 -9.40 -4.65 -4.68
N ASN A 42 -9.89 -4.89 -3.46
CA ASN A 42 -10.02 -6.20 -2.84
C ASN A 42 -8.70 -6.99 -2.72
N VAL A 43 -7.57 -6.30 -2.66
CA VAL A 43 -6.27 -6.92 -2.37
C VAL A 43 -6.22 -7.22 -0.87
N PRO A 44 -6.07 -8.49 -0.43
CA PRO A 44 -5.86 -8.80 0.97
C PRO A 44 -4.52 -8.25 1.46
N VAL A 45 -4.53 -7.55 2.58
CA VAL A 45 -3.35 -6.96 3.21
C VAL A 45 -3.35 -7.29 4.69
N LYS A 46 -2.22 -7.80 5.17
CA LYS A 46 -1.96 -8.00 6.59
C LYS A 46 -0.85 -7.06 7.06
N LEU A 47 -1.02 -6.54 8.27
CA LEU A 47 -0.01 -5.77 8.98
C LEU A 47 0.48 -6.58 10.17
N TYR A 48 1.79 -6.73 10.24
CA TYR A 48 2.49 -7.37 11.33
C TYR A 48 3.42 -6.39 12.02
N LYS A 49 3.70 -6.64 13.30
CA LYS A 49 4.79 -6.03 14.06
C LYS A 49 5.71 -7.11 14.57
N GLU A 50 7.01 -6.85 14.56
CA GLU A 50 8.00 -7.76 15.13
C GLU A 50 7.91 -7.73 16.66
N SER A 51 7.79 -8.90 17.27
CA SER A 51 7.85 -9.13 18.71
C SER A 51 9.31 -9.21 19.18
N ALA A 52 9.53 -9.11 20.50
CA ALA A 52 10.89 -9.13 21.08
C ALA A 52 11.68 -10.42 20.81
N ASP A 53 11.01 -11.52 20.48
CA ASP A 53 11.60 -12.81 20.12
C ASP A 53 11.88 -12.95 18.61
N GLY A 54 11.64 -11.89 17.82
CA GLY A 54 11.81 -11.87 16.36
C GLY A 54 10.64 -12.50 15.59
N SER A 55 9.57 -12.91 16.26
CA SER A 55 8.36 -13.41 15.61
C SER A 55 7.48 -12.26 15.08
N TRP A 56 6.64 -12.54 14.09
CA TRP A 56 5.69 -11.57 13.53
C TRP A 56 4.32 -11.70 14.19
N GLU A 57 3.91 -10.69 14.96
CA GLU A 57 2.59 -10.57 15.55
C GLU A 57 1.63 -9.88 14.56
N LEU A 58 0.49 -10.52 14.27
CA LEU A 58 -0.53 -9.95 13.40
C LEU A 58 -1.31 -8.84 14.13
N LEU A 59 -1.22 -7.61 13.62
CA LEU A 59 -1.98 -6.47 14.16
C LEU A 59 -3.32 -6.27 13.43
N SER A 60 -3.36 -6.50 12.12
CA SER A 60 -4.53 -6.20 11.30
C SER A 60 -4.55 -7.03 10.02
N SER A 61 -5.74 -7.39 9.54
CA SER A 61 -5.96 -8.10 8.28
C SER A 61 -7.20 -7.52 7.61
N LYS A 62 -7.02 -6.84 6.47
CA LYS A 62 -8.07 -6.10 5.76
C LYS A 62 -7.92 -6.26 4.24
N GLN A 63 -8.83 -5.70 3.47
CA GLN A 63 -8.72 -5.63 2.01
C GLN A 63 -8.77 -4.18 1.53
N THR A 64 -8.10 -3.88 0.41
CA THR A 64 -8.16 -2.55 -0.21
C THR A 64 -9.58 -2.23 -0.70
N ASN A 65 -10.01 -0.99 -0.52
CA ASN A 65 -11.31 -0.52 -1.01
C ASN A 65 -11.33 -0.32 -2.54
N ASP A 66 -12.45 0.12 -3.11
CA ASP A 66 -12.61 0.39 -4.55
C ASP A 66 -11.64 1.43 -5.11
N LYS A 67 -11.09 2.28 -4.24
CA LYS A 67 -10.05 3.25 -4.60
C LYS A 67 -8.65 2.65 -4.42
N GLY A 68 -8.50 1.36 -4.19
CA GLY A 68 -7.22 0.69 -3.90
C GLY A 68 -6.54 1.21 -2.64
N GLY A 69 -7.29 1.85 -1.74
CA GLY A 69 -6.77 2.46 -0.52
C GLY A 69 -7.12 1.65 0.71
N LEU A 70 -6.34 1.79 1.78
CA LEU A 70 -6.63 1.20 3.07
C LEU A 70 -6.22 2.18 4.18
N PRO A 71 -7.15 3.03 4.65
CA PRO A 71 -6.83 4.09 5.62
C PRO A 71 -6.72 3.60 7.07
N GLU A 72 -7.43 2.53 7.43
CA GLU A 72 -7.56 2.12 8.84
C GLU A 72 -6.75 0.84 9.14
N LEU A 73 -5.47 0.79 8.78
CA LEU A 73 -4.64 -0.39 9.04
C LEU A 73 -4.21 -0.53 10.50
N ALA A 74 -3.92 0.60 11.16
CA ALA A 74 -3.53 0.66 12.56
C ALA A 74 -4.03 1.95 13.20
N THR A 75 -4.32 1.92 14.50
CA THR A 75 -4.53 3.14 15.29
C THR A 75 -3.20 3.73 15.73
N LYS A 76 -3.19 4.97 16.22
CA LYS A 76 -1.97 5.62 16.72
C LYS A 76 -1.38 4.88 17.92
N GLU A 77 -2.23 4.27 18.74
CA GLU A 77 -1.85 3.53 19.95
C GLU A 77 -1.22 2.18 19.61
N GLN A 78 -1.63 1.55 18.51
CA GLN A 78 -1.05 0.29 18.04
C GLN A 78 0.25 0.52 17.25
N PHE A 79 0.33 1.65 16.53
CA PHE A 79 1.42 1.97 15.63
C PHE A 79 2.53 2.77 16.34
N VAL A 80 3.19 2.12 17.29
CA VAL A 80 4.31 2.67 18.07
C VAL A 80 5.66 2.39 17.40
N ALA A 81 6.77 2.78 18.02
CA ALA A 81 8.11 2.44 17.55
C ALA A 81 8.30 0.93 17.38
N GLY A 82 8.90 0.50 16.26
CA GLY A 82 9.21 -0.91 16.01
C GLY A 82 9.39 -1.27 14.53
N LEU A 83 9.66 -2.55 14.28
CA LEU A 83 9.73 -3.12 12.93
C LEU A 83 8.36 -3.66 12.52
N TYR A 84 7.90 -3.26 11.33
CA TYR A 84 6.61 -3.64 10.77
C TYR A 84 6.78 -4.37 9.44
N LYS A 85 5.84 -5.26 9.14
CA LYS A 85 5.71 -5.91 7.82
C LYS A 85 4.29 -5.76 7.31
N LEU A 86 4.18 -5.26 6.09
CA LEU A 86 2.97 -5.39 5.27
C LEU A 86 3.12 -6.58 4.34
N GLU A 87 2.14 -7.47 4.33
CA GLU A 87 2.04 -8.59 3.41
C GLU A 87 0.80 -8.37 2.54
N LEU A 88 1.00 -8.12 1.25
CA LEU A 88 -0.07 -7.98 0.27
C LEU A 88 -0.21 -9.29 -0.51
N ASP A 89 -1.38 -9.93 -0.46
CA ASP A 89 -1.66 -11.17 -1.18
C ASP A 89 -1.91 -10.89 -2.68
N THR A 90 -0.81 -10.59 -3.37
CA THR A 90 -0.81 -10.31 -4.82
C THR A 90 -1.18 -11.55 -5.63
N ALA A 91 -0.88 -12.75 -5.13
CA ALA A 91 -1.23 -13.98 -5.81
C ALA A 91 -2.76 -14.18 -5.88
N ALA A 92 -3.46 -14.05 -4.76
CA ALA A 92 -4.91 -14.15 -4.73
C ALA A 92 -5.56 -13.07 -5.61
N TYR A 93 -5.06 -11.84 -5.55
CA TYR A 93 -5.54 -10.75 -6.39
C TYR A 93 -5.44 -11.08 -7.88
N TRP A 94 -4.27 -11.47 -8.39
CA TRP A 94 -4.11 -11.75 -9.83
C TRP A 94 -4.87 -13.00 -10.27
N LYS A 95 -4.92 -14.04 -9.44
CA LYS A 95 -5.72 -15.25 -9.71
C LYS A 95 -7.21 -14.94 -9.81
N SER A 96 -7.73 -14.03 -8.99
CA SER A 96 -9.13 -13.60 -9.07
C SER A 96 -9.47 -12.94 -10.42
N LEU A 97 -8.46 -12.40 -11.12
CA LEU A 97 -8.55 -11.80 -12.44
C LEU A 97 -8.19 -12.77 -13.58
N GLY A 98 -7.98 -14.06 -13.27
CA GLY A 98 -7.62 -15.09 -14.25
C GLY A 98 -6.17 -15.02 -14.74
N LEU A 99 -5.29 -14.32 -14.03
CA LEU A 99 -3.86 -14.22 -14.36
C LEU A 99 -3.02 -15.12 -13.46
N ASN A 100 -1.92 -15.62 -14.01
CA ASN A 100 -0.90 -16.39 -13.27
C ASN A 100 0.26 -15.46 -12.89
N PRO A 101 0.33 -15.01 -11.62
CA PRO A 101 1.39 -14.14 -11.16
C PRO A 101 2.65 -14.92 -10.80
N PHE A 102 3.79 -14.22 -10.81
CA PHE A 102 5.09 -14.76 -10.39
C PHE A 102 5.24 -14.79 -8.87
N HIS A 103 4.86 -13.70 -8.20
CA HIS A 103 5.04 -13.54 -6.75
C HIS A 103 3.88 -14.18 -5.98
N HIS A 104 4.19 -14.79 -4.83
CA HIS A 104 3.17 -15.30 -3.90
C HIS A 104 2.49 -14.17 -3.11
N HIS A 105 3.26 -13.19 -2.68
CA HIS A 105 2.82 -11.96 -2.03
C HIS A 105 3.87 -10.88 -2.28
N ALA A 106 3.53 -9.63 -1.98
CA ALA A 106 4.49 -8.53 -1.93
C ALA A 106 4.65 -8.10 -0.47
N ASP A 107 5.87 -8.20 0.04
CA ASP A 107 6.20 -7.75 1.40
C ASP A 107 6.84 -6.36 1.39
N VAL A 108 6.46 -5.54 2.35
CA VAL A 108 7.09 -4.25 2.67
C VAL A 108 7.45 -4.24 4.14
N VAL A 109 8.74 -4.35 4.44
CA VAL A 109 9.27 -4.39 5.82
C VAL A 109 9.99 -3.06 6.12
N PHE A 110 9.66 -2.42 7.23
CA PHE A 110 10.18 -1.09 7.56
C PHE A 110 10.14 -0.81 9.06
N THR A 111 11.09 0.01 9.54
CA THR A 111 11.08 0.57 10.89
C THR A 111 10.18 1.80 10.92
N ALA A 112 9.33 1.89 11.94
CA ALA A 112 8.47 3.05 12.17
C ALA A 112 8.75 3.71 13.52
N ASN A 113 8.57 5.03 13.58
CA ASN A 113 8.49 5.86 14.78
C ASN A 113 9.67 5.78 15.77
N ASP A 114 10.85 5.37 15.32
CA ASP A 114 12.09 5.34 16.13
C ASP A 114 12.58 6.76 16.51
N ALA A 115 12.31 7.75 15.66
CA ALA A 115 12.63 9.17 15.86
C ALA A 115 11.36 10.05 15.94
N GLY A 116 10.34 9.59 16.67
CA GLY A 116 9.07 10.31 16.87
C GLY A 116 7.95 9.83 15.95
N ASN A 117 6.71 10.15 16.33
CA ASN A 117 5.50 9.68 15.62
C ASN A 117 5.40 10.32 14.24
N ARG A 118 5.31 9.51 13.18
CA ARG A 118 5.18 9.97 11.80
C ARG A 118 3.96 9.36 11.13
N HIS A 119 3.49 10.00 10.06
CA HIS A 119 2.48 9.46 9.18
C HIS A 119 3.14 8.84 7.95
N TYR A 120 2.75 7.61 7.62
CA TYR A 120 3.32 6.82 6.53
C TYR A 120 2.27 6.61 5.45
N LYS A 121 2.65 6.88 4.20
CA LYS A 121 1.87 6.53 3.02
C LYS A 121 2.71 5.61 2.13
N ILE A 122 2.32 4.36 2.06
CA ILE A 122 2.98 3.35 1.25
C ILE A 122 2.18 3.16 -0.05
N VAL A 123 2.84 3.27 -1.19
CA VAL A 123 2.25 3.07 -2.51
C VAL A 123 2.88 1.83 -3.13
N VAL A 124 2.04 0.88 -3.52
CA VAL A 124 2.44 -0.35 -4.20
C VAL A 124 1.82 -0.38 -5.59
N VAL A 125 2.66 -0.56 -6.61
CA VAL A 125 2.22 -0.72 -8.01
C VAL A 125 2.47 -2.16 -8.42
N LEU A 126 1.42 -2.83 -8.89
CA LEU A 126 1.41 -4.25 -9.18
C LEU A 126 1.37 -4.49 -10.69
N SER A 127 2.18 -5.44 -11.13
CA SER A 127 2.02 -6.22 -12.36
C SER A 127 2.14 -7.72 -12.02
N PRO A 128 1.72 -8.65 -12.90
CA PRO A 128 1.76 -10.07 -12.56
C PRO A 128 3.19 -10.60 -12.29
N PHE A 129 4.22 -10.01 -12.90
CA PHE A 129 5.62 -10.46 -12.80
C PHE A 129 6.55 -9.46 -12.12
N SER A 130 6.03 -8.35 -11.60
CA SER A 130 6.82 -7.32 -10.91
C SER A 130 5.92 -6.49 -10.00
N TYR A 131 6.45 -6.01 -8.89
CA TYR A 131 5.84 -4.94 -8.13
C TYR A 131 6.89 -3.91 -7.75
N SER A 132 6.46 -2.67 -7.56
CA SER A 132 7.30 -1.62 -6.99
C SER A 132 6.60 -1.04 -5.77
N THR A 133 7.38 -0.71 -4.75
CA THR A 133 6.89 -0.06 -3.53
C THR A 133 7.62 1.26 -3.30
N THR A 134 6.92 2.25 -2.77
CA THR A 134 7.48 3.55 -2.39
C THR A 134 6.80 4.03 -1.13
N ALA A 135 7.55 4.68 -0.24
CA ALA A 135 7.03 5.29 0.96
C ALA A 135 7.14 6.82 0.88
N VAL A 136 6.09 7.51 1.32
CA VAL A 136 6.09 8.94 1.63
C VAL A 136 5.86 9.05 3.13
N VAL A 137 6.80 9.67 3.84
CA VAL A 137 6.80 9.75 5.31
C VAL A 137 6.77 11.21 5.71
N SER A 138 5.92 11.57 6.67
CA SER A 138 5.89 12.93 7.21
C SER A 138 7.10 13.23 8.08
N GLU A 139 7.31 14.52 8.36
CA GLU A 139 8.10 14.91 9.53
C GLU A 139 7.46 14.37 10.83
N PRO A 140 8.24 14.24 11.92
CA PRO A 140 7.70 13.87 13.21
C PRO A 140 6.62 14.85 13.63
N VAL A 141 5.55 14.31 14.20
CA VAL A 141 4.52 15.07 14.89
C VAL A 141 4.93 15.13 16.35
N GLU A 142 5.15 16.33 16.86
CA GLU A 142 5.35 16.59 18.30
C GLU A 142 4.13 16.15 19.14
#